data_AF-A0A7J9M2G0-F1
#
_entry.id   AF-A0A7J9M2G0-F1
#
_cell.length_a   1.000
_cell.length_b   1.000
_cell.length_c   1.000
_cell.angle_alpha   90.00
_cell.angle_beta   90.00
_cell.angle_gamma   90.00
#
_symmetry.space_group_name_H-M   'P 1'
#
loop_
_entity.id
_entity.type
_entity.pdbx_description
1 polymer ?
#
loop_
_entity_poly.entity_id
_entity_poly.type
_entity_poly.pdbx_seq_one_letter_code
_entity_poly.pdbx_strand_id
1 'polypeptide(L)' 'MDTDLHQIIRSSQALTDDHCQICDFGLARTTSETDFMTEYVVTRWYRAPELLLNCSEYTAAIDIWSVGCIL' A
#
# COMPACT_ATOMS: atom_id res chain seq x y z
N MET A 1 -11.68 17.32 8.03
CA MET A 1 -11.77 16.61 9.33
C MET A 1 -10.77 15.48 9.21
N ASP A 2 -9.50 15.88 9.18
CA ASP A 2 -8.34 15.02 9.00
C ASP A 2 -8.15 14.26 10.29
N THR A 3 -8.89 13.17 10.43
CA THR A 3 -8.67 12.24 11.52
C THR A 3 -7.33 11.60 11.18
N ASP A 4 -6.30 12.03 11.90
CA ASP A 4 -4.91 11.62 11.77
C ASP A 4 -4.85 10.08 11.70
N LEU A 5 -4.89 9.54 10.47
CA LEU A 5 -5.08 8.10 10.19
C LEU A 5 -3.99 7.27 10.88
N HIS A 6 -2.82 7.91 11.06
CA HIS A 6 -1.68 7.44 11.82
C HIS A 6 -1.98 7.12 13.30
N GLN A 7 -2.91 7.82 13.95
CA GLN A 7 -3.34 7.52 15.31
C GLN A 7 -4.41 6.42 15.38
N ILE A 8 -5.19 6.23 14.31
CA ILE A 8 -6.24 5.20 14.24
C ILE A 8 -5.64 3.81 13.98
N ILE A 9 -4.57 3.70 13.19
CA ILE A 9 -4.03 2.40 12.74
C ILE A 9 -3.04 1.79 13.75
N ARG A 10 -2.70 2.48 14.86
CA ARG A 10 -1.84 1.90 15.89
C ARG A 10 -2.60 0.90 16.77
N SER A 11 -2.22 -0.36 16.66
CA SER A 11 -2.58 -1.38 17.67
C SER A 11 -1.91 -1.07 19.01
N SER A 12 -2.63 -1.29 20.12
CA SER A 12 -2.08 -1.23 21.48
C SER A 12 -1.36 -2.50 21.91
N GLN A 13 -1.35 -3.53 21.07
CA GLN A 13 -0.65 -4.79 21.33
C GLN A 13 0.87 -4.59 21.30
N ALA A 14 1.56 -5.15 22.30
CA ALA A 14 3.01 -5.19 22.31
C ALA A 14 3.53 -6.09 21.17
N LEU A 15 4.48 -5.58 20.38
CA LEU A 15 5.17 -6.36 19.37
C LEU A 15 6.13 -7.35 20.04
N THR A 16 6.13 -8.57 19.55
CA THR A 16 7.09 -9.61 19.90
C THR A 16 7.99 -9.84 18.68
N ASP A 17 9.06 -10.61 18.82
CA ASP A 17 10.05 -10.80 17.75
C ASP A 17 9.46 -11.38 16.44
N ASP A 18 8.33 -12.07 16.52
CA ASP A 18 7.60 -12.64 15.36
C ASP A 18 6.56 -11.68 14.73
N HIS A 19 6.44 -10.45 15.22
CA HIS A 19 5.49 -9.47 14.70
C HIS A 19 6.17 -8.42 13.81
N CYS A 20 5.53 -8.10 12.69
CA CYS A 20 5.89 -6.93 11.88
C CYS A 20 4.76 -5.89 11.91
N GLN A 21 5.13 -4.61 11.83
CA GLN A 21 4.18 -3.52 11.64
C GLN A 21 4.37 -2.92 10.26
N ILE A 22 3.27 -2.69 9.57
CA ILE A 22 3.26 -1.93 8.33
C ILE A 22 3.18 -0.46 8.70
N CYS A 23 4.06 0.34 8.11
CA CYS A 23 4.10 1.78 8.29
C CYS A 23 4.05 2.49 6.92
N ASP A 24 3.89 3.81 6.94
CA ASP A 24 3.81 4.67 5.75
C ASP A 24 2.58 4.40 4.84
N PHE A 25 1.41 4.73 5.37
CA PHE A 25 0.15 4.71 4.62
C PHE A 25 -0.06 5.96 3.75
N GLY A 26 0.98 6.76 3.50
CA GLY A 26 0.86 8.04 2.76
C GLY A 26 0.38 7.89 1.32
N LEU A 27 0.54 6.69 0.74
CA LEU A 27 0.07 6.34 -0.60
C LEU A 27 -1.11 5.37 -0.60
N ALA A 28 -1.62 4.97 0.58
CA ALA A 28 -2.73 4.03 0.69
C ALA A 28 -4.03 4.65 0.18
N ARG A 29 -4.85 3.84 -0.49
CA ARG A 29 -6.14 4.29 -1.05
C ARG A 29 -7.23 3.28 -0.77
N THR A 30 -8.44 3.79 -0.56
CA THR A 30 -9.65 2.97 -0.52
C THR A 30 -10.03 2.61 -1.95
N THR A 31 -10.30 1.34 -2.23
CA THR A 31 -10.78 0.90 -3.55
C THR A 31 -12.26 1.28 -3.68
N SER A 32 -12.54 2.51 -4.14
CA SER A 32 -13.88 2.91 -4.60
C SER A 32 -13.95 2.70 -6.12
N GLU A 33 -15.08 2.25 -6.64
CA GLU A 33 -15.26 1.95 -8.09
C GLU A 33 -15.07 3.17 -9.01
N THR A 34 -14.96 4.38 -8.45
CA THR A 34 -14.92 5.64 -9.18
C THR A 34 -13.60 6.41 -9.07
N ASP A 35 -12.61 5.90 -8.34
CA ASP A 35 -11.33 6.62 -8.15
C ASP A 35 -10.33 6.32 -9.27
N PHE A 36 -9.87 7.39 -9.93
CA PHE A 36 -8.74 7.30 -10.86
C PHE A 36 -7.45 7.00 -10.08
N MET A 37 -6.89 5.83 -10.33
CA MET A 37 -5.67 5.39 -9.69
C MET A 37 -4.44 5.97 -10.41
N THR A 38 -3.45 6.47 -9.65
CA THR A 38 -2.25 7.08 -10.26
C THR A 38 -1.11 6.07 -10.31
N GLU A 39 -0.38 6.06 -11.41
CA GLU A 39 0.74 5.13 -11.65
C GLU A 39 1.96 5.36 -10.75
N TYR A 40 2.08 6.54 -10.13
CA TYR A 40 3.23 6.90 -9.28
C TYR A 40 3.05 6.46 -7.82
N VAL A 41 2.58 5.22 -7.64
CA VAL A 41 2.57 4.50 -6.37
C VAL A 41 3.73 3.51 -6.34
N VAL A 42 4.22 3.20 -5.14
CA VAL A 42 5.29 2.23 -4.88
C VAL A 42 6.70 2.69 -5.32
N THR A 43 7.71 2.38 -4.50
CA THR A 43 9.13 2.59 -4.84
C THR A 43 9.52 1.74 -6.04
N ARG A 44 10.30 2.31 -6.97
CA ARG A 44 10.56 1.79 -8.32
C ARG A 44 10.88 0.28 -8.42
N TRP A 45 11.58 -0.28 -7.43
CA TRP A 45 12.02 -1.68 -7.42
C TRP A 45 10.91 -2.68 -7.08
N TYR A 46 9.86 -2.25 -6.40
CA TYR A 46 8.75 -3.10 -5.95
C TYR A 46 7.50 -2.93 -6.84
N ARG A 47 7.63 -2.23 -7.95
CA ARG A 47 6.51 -1.85 -8.80
C ARG A 47 6.05 -3.04 -9.66
N ALA A 48 4.76 -3.35 -9.58
CA ALA A 48 4.10 -4.35 -10.41
C ALA A 48 4.14 -3.96 -11.92
N PRO A 49 4.16 -4.93 -12.84
CA PRO A 49 4.28 -4.67 -14.28
C PRO A 49 3.17 -3.78 -14.85
N GLU A 50 1.95 -3.88 -14.35
CA GLU A 50 0.80 -3.05 -14.74
C GLU A 50 1.04 -1.56 -14.46
N LEU A 51 1.77 -1.23 -13.39
CA LEU A 51 2.17 0.15 -13.07
C LEU A 51 3.33 0.65 -13.95
N LEU A 52 4.12 -0.27 -14.53
CA LEU A 52 5.16 0.06 -15.52
C LEU A 52 4.57 0.27 -16.93
N LEU A 53 3.41 -0.34 -17.18
CA LEU A 53 2.66 -0.24 -18.44
C LEU A 53 1.60 0.87 -18.42
N ASN A 54 1.62 1.74 -17.41
CA ASN A 54 0.70 2.86 -17.30
C ASN A 54 -0.79 2.43 -17.27
N CYS A 55 -1.08 1.28 -16.66
CA CYS A 55 -2.45 0.82 -16.48
C CYS A 55 -3.08 1.59 -15.32
N SER A 56 -4.09 2.41 -15.62
CA SER A 56 -4.86 3.15 -14.60
C SER A 56 -5.84 2.25 -13.83
N GLU A 57 -6.09 1.05 -14.32
CA GLU A 57 -6.91 0.03 -13.67
C GLU A 57 -5.99 -1.02 -13.04
N TYR A 58 -5.58 -0.77 -11.79
CA TYR A 58 -4.83 -1.74 -11.00
C TYR A 58 -5.57 -2.05 -9.70
N THR A 59 -5.28 -3.22 -9.13
CA THR A 59 -5.97 -3.74 -7.94
C THR A 59 -4.99 -3.92 -6.79
N ALA A 60 -5.48 -4.38 -5.64
CA ALA A 60 -4.63 -4.78 -4.50
C ALA A 60 -3.59 -5.88 -4.85
N ALA A 61 -3.65 -6.47 -6.05
CA ALA A 61 -2.62 -7.38 -6.55
C ALA A 61 -1.22 -6.72 -6.65
N ILE A 62 -1.13 -5.40 -6.80
CA ILE A 62 0.17 -4.69 -6.84
C ILE A 62 0.93 -4.79 -5.51
N ASP A 63 0.21 -4.89 -4.39
CA ASP A 63 0.79 -5.01 -3.06
C ASP A 63 1.35 -6.41 -2.86
N ILE A 64 0.67 -7.44 -3.38
CA ILE A 64 1.14 -8.82 -3.37
C ILE A 64 2.41 -8.97 -4.22
N TRP A 65 2.48 -8.32 -5.38
CA TRP A 65 3.71 -8.25 -6.17
C TRP A 65 4.86 -7.66 -5.38
N SER A 66 4.60 -6.52 -4.71
CA SER A 66 5.59 -5.82 -3.89
C SER A 66 6.15 -6.71 -2.77
N VAL A 67 5.28 -7.46 -2.09
CA VAL A 67 5.67 -8.45 -1.07
C VAL A 67 6.50 -9.58 -1.69
N GLY A 68 6.12 -10.08 -2.86
CA GLY A 68 6.87 -11.10 -3.60
C GLY A 68 8.29 -10.67 -3.97
N CYS A 69 8.55 -9.37 -4.13
CA CYS A 69 9.90 -8.84 -4.35
C CYS A 69 10.76 -8.73 -3.06
N ILE A 70 10.16 -8.88 -1.88
CA ILE A 70 10.85 -8.80 -0.58
C ILE A 70 11.26 -10.21 -0.08
N LEU A 71 10.52 -11.25 -0.48
CA LEU A 71 10.77 -12.66 -0.15
C LEU A 71 11.95 -13.25 -0.94
#